data_AF-A0A7S1CZX6-F1
#
_entry.id   AF-A0A7S1CZX6-F1
#
_cell.length_a   1.000
_cell.length_b   1.000
_cell.length_c   1.000
_cell.angle_alpha   90.00
_cell.angle_beta   90.00
_cell.angle_gamma   90.00
#
_symmetry.space_group_name_H-M   'P 1'
#
loop_
_entity.id
_entity.type
_entity.pdbx_description
1 polymer ?
#
loop_
_entity_poly.entity_id
_entity_poly.type
_entity_poly.pdbx_seq_one_letter_code
_entity_poly.pdbx_strand_id
1 'polypeptide(L)'
;GRDGKQFHDAISLSGRFFREDVYKDFGFIKLDLPSHGAIRKGKYHGDAIAFVKDSECVQFISYGDTNEETFVGQSGPCFGIRSTNIGVSEPFDMSAGYSLQLHGTGRYRANFTWWATPVP
;
A
#
# COMPACT_ATOMS: atom_id res chain seq x y z
N GLY A 1 7.10 -3.03 3.67
CA GLY A 1 7.97 -3.82 4.55
C GLY A 1 8.07 -5.23 3.99
N ARG A 2 9.29 -5.76 3.87
CA ARG A 2 9.54 -7.08 3.28
C ARG A 2 9.22 -8.17 4.28
N ASP A 3 8.34 -9.09 3.94
CA ASP A 3 8.02 -10.26 4.76
C ASP A 3 7.63 -9.90 6.21
N GLY A 4 6.96 -8.75 6.38
CA GLY A 4 6.54 -8.22 7.69
C GLY A 4 7.61 -7.40 8.43
N LYS A 5 8.86 -7.34 7.95
CA LYS A 5 9.89 -6.47 8.48
C LYS A 5 9.72 -5.04 7.99
N GLN A 6 9.97 -4.09 8.86
CA GLN A 6 10.08 -2.68 8.48
C GLN A 6 11.24 -2.52 7.48
N PHE A 7 10.94 -1.89 6.34
CA PHE A 7 11.91 -1.74 5.25
C PHE A 7 12.64 -0.39 5.31
N HIS A 8 11.99 0.65 5.83
CA HIS A 8 12.54 1.99 6.10
C HIS A 8 11.83 2.62 7.29
N ASP A 9 12.36 3.74 7.79
CA ASP A 9 11.66 4.61 8.73
C ASP A 9 10.27 5.00 8.20
N ALA A 10 9.34 5.20 9.13
CA ALA A 10 7.99 5.59 8.78
C ALA A 10 8.00 6.94 8.05
N ILE A 11 7.33 7.01 6.90
CA ILE A 11 7.15 8.27 6.19
C ILE A 11 6.01 9.02 6.89
N SER A 12 6.35 10.12 7.56
CA SER A 12 5.34 10.96 8.21
C SER A 12 4.44 11.63 7.17
N LEU A 13 3.14 11.56 7.41
CA LEU A 13 2.12 12.32 6.68
C LEU A 13 1.80 13.66 7.35
N SER A 14 2.28 13.88 8.58
CA SER A 14 2.09 15.14 9.29
C SER A 14 2.73 16.29 8.52
N GLY A 15 2.00 17.39 8.39
CA GLY A 15 2.45 18.57 7.64
C GLY A 15 2.32 18.42 6.12
N ARG A 16 1.78 17.31 5.60
CA ARG A 16 1.40 17.18 4.18
C ARG A 16 -0.05 17.57 3.98
N PHE A 17 -0.32 18.33 2.92
CA PHE A 17 -1.64 18.87 2.63
C PHE A 17 -2.21 18.21 1.38
N PHE A 18 -3.38 17.58 1.51
CA PHE A 18 -4.13 16.97 0.40
C PHE A 18 -4.75 17.99 -0.57
N ARG A 19 -4.50 19.29 -0.38
CA ARG A 19 -5.14 20.37 -1.15
C ARG A 19 -4.33 20.81 -2.36
N GLU A 20 -3.06 20.44 -2.42
CA GLU A 20 -2.15 20.85 -3.50
C GLU A 20 -2.29 19.91 -4.70
N ASP A 21 -2.37 18.61 -4.41
CA ASP A 21 -2.54 17.54 -5.37
C ASP A 21 -4.02 17.14 -5.41
N VAL A 22 -4.80 17.76 -6.31
CA VAL A 22 -6.26 17.51 -6.41
C VAL A 22 -6.63 17.11 -7.84
N TYR A 23 -7.39 16.02 -7.96
CA TYR A 23 -8.02 15.62 -9.22
C TYR A 23 -9.50 15.35 -8.99
N LYS A 24 -10.36 16.09 -9.69
CA LYS A 24 -11.80 16.15 -9.42
C LYS A 24 -12.02 16.47 -7.92
N ASP A 25 -12.78 15.65 -7.21
CA ASP A 25 -13.12 15.86 -5.80
C ASP A 25 -12.15 15.14 -4.84
N PHE A 26 -11.01 14.62 -5.34
CA PHE A 26 -10.04 13.87 -4.55
C PHE A 26 -8.74 14.64 -4.37
N GLY A 27 -8.34 14.82 -3.11
CA GLY A 27 -6.98 15.18 -2.75
C GLY A 27 -6.10 13.95 -2.60
N PHE A 28 -4.89 13.97 -3.14
CA PHE A 28 -3.90 12.92 -2.99
C PHE A 28 -2.60 13.50 -2.41
N ILE A 29 -1.70 12.61 -2.00
CA ILE A 29 -0.32 12.95 -1.66
C ILE A 29 0.54 11.98 -2.43
N LYS A 30 1.49 12.50 -3.21
CA LYS A 30 2.53 11.68 -3.81
C LYS A 30 3.66 11.44 -2.80
N LEU A 31 4.01 10.18 -2.56
CA LEU A 31 5.16 9.79 -1.76
C LEU A 31 6.20 9.14 -2.67
N ASP A 32 7.30 9.85 -2.89
CA ASP A 32 8.45 9.28 -3.58
C ASP A 32 9.29 8.48 -2.59
N LEU A 33 9.59 7.23 -2.95
CA LEU A 33 10.38 6.32 -2.12
C LEU A 33 11.88 6.54 -2.38
N PRO A 34 12.73 6.40 -1.34
CA PRO A 34 14.13 6.81 -1.38
C PRO A 34 15.03 5.97 -2.31
N SER A 35 14.55 4.82 -2.80
CA SER A 35 15.31 4.00 -3.74
C SER A 35 14.41 3.21 -4.70
N HIS A 36 14.91 2.95 -5.90
CA HIS A 36 14.29 2.00 -6.84
C HIS A 36 14.24 0.61 -6.19
N GLY A 37 13.10 -0.08 -6.31
CA GLY A 37 12.89 -1.39 -5.68
C GLY A 37 12.63 -1.32 -4.17
N ALA A 38 12.30 -0.14 -3.64
CA ALA A 38 11.88 0.03 -2.25
C ALA A 38 10.57 -0.73 -1.93
N ILE A 39 9.73 -0.93 -2.94
CA ILE A 39 8.57 -1.81 -2.88
C ILE A 39 8.72 -2.89 -3.95
N ARG A 40 8.61 -4.16 -3.57
CA ARG A 40 8.76 -5.34 -4.43
C ARG A 40 7.46 -5.67 -5.14
N LYS A 41 7.51 -5.90 -6.45
CA LYS A 41 6.38 -6.43 -7.22
C LYS A 41 6.24 -7.95 -7.03
N GLY A 42 5.02 -8.48 -7.18
CA GLY A 42 4.80 -9.89 -7.54
C GLY A 42 4.48 -10.93 -6.46
N LYS A 43 4.15 -12.12 -6.96
CA LYS A 43 3.41 -13.24 -6.35
C LYS A 43 4.15 -14.09 -5.27
N TYR A 44 5.48 -13.96 -5.19
CA TYR A 44 6.28 -14.88 -4.35
C TYR A 44 7.04 -14.17 -3.23
N HIS A 45 7.17 -12.84 -3.29
CA HIS A 45 7.94 -12.04 -2.33
C HIS A 45 7.42 -10.59 -2.27
N GLY A 46 6.13 -10.45 -1.99
CA GLY A 46 5.46 -9.15 -1.88
C GLY A 46 5.91 -8.34 -0.67
N ASP A 47 5.48 -7.08 -0.62
CA ASP A 47 5.63 -6.24 0.55
C ASP A 47 4.27 -5.96 1.17
N ALA A 48 4.29 -5.56 2.44
CA ALA A 48 3.13 -5.01 3.11
C ALA A 48 3.29 -3.52 3.39
N ILE A 49 2.17 -2.80 3.38
CA ILE A 49 2.08 -1.38 3.68
C ILE A 49 1.24 -1.20 4.94
N ALA A 50 1.82 -0.53 5.94
CA ALA A 50 1.15 -0.21 7.19
C ALA A 50 0.77 1.28 7.19
N PHE A 51 -0.52 1.56 7.38
CA PHE A 51 -1.04 2.87 7.71
C PHE A 51 -1.19 2.95 9.22
N VAL A 52 -0.50 3.93 9.80
CA VAL A 52 -0.39 4.09 11.25
C VAL A 52 -0.84 5.49 11.60
N LYS A 53 -1.60 5.61 12.69
CA LYS A 53 -1.92 6.88 13.32
C LYS A 53 -1.42 6.83 14.75
N ASP A 54 -0.46 7.68 15.08
CA ASP A 54 0.25 7.65 16.37
C ASP A 54 0.83 6.24 16.65
N SER A 55 0.30 5.52 17.64
CA SER A 55 0.69 4.15 17.97
C SER A 55 -0.31 3.08 17.50
N GLU A 56 -1.34 3.47 16.75
CA GLU A 56 -2.39 2.58 16.27
C GLU A 56 -2.11 2.10 14.84
N CYS A 57 -2.16 0.78 14.63
CA CYS A 57 -2.19 0.19 13.29
C CYS A 57 -3.59 0.35 12.68
N VAL A 58 -3.80 1.40 11.89
CA VAL A 58 -5.09 1.70 11.25
C VAL A 58 -5.40 0.69 10.14
N GLN A 59 -4.39 0.34 9.36
CA GLN A 59 -4.54 -0.62 8.28
C GLN A 59 -3.20 -1.29 7.96
N PHE A 60 -3.23 -2.59 7.72
CA PHE A 60 -2.06 -3.33 7.25
C PHE A 60 -2.44 -4.17 6.04
N ILE A 61 -1.97 -3.79 4.86
CA ILE A 61 -2.30 -4.47 3.61
C ILE A 61 -1.08 -5.12 3.00
N SER A 62 -1.29 -6.24 2.32
CA SER A 62 -0.37 -6.81 1.35
C SER A 62 -1.07 -6.96 0.02
N TYR A 63 -0.30 -7.23 -1.04
CA TYR A 63 -0.82 -7.36 -2.39
C TYR A 63 -0.19 -8.58 -3.07
N GLY A 64 -1.02 -9.26 -3.85
CA GLY A 64 -0.67 -10.44 -4.63
C GLY A 64 -1.91 -11.29 -4.91
N ASP A 65 -1.73 -12.37 -5.66
CA ASP A 65 -2.84 -13.21 -6.18
C ASP A 65 -3.35 -14.25 -5.17
N THR A 66 -2.60 -14.51 -4.10
CA THR A 66 -2.83 -15.63 -3.17
C THR A 66 -2.85 -15.16 -1.72
N ASN A 67 -3.69 -15.76 -0.88
CA ASN A 67 -3.70 -15.43 0.56
C ASN A 67 -2.40 -15.78 1.30
N GLU A 68 -1.49 -16.52 0.64
CA GLU A 68 -0.16 -16.84 1.13
C GLU A 68 0.77 -15.62 1.12
N GLU A 69 0.45 -14.57 0.35
CA GLU A 69 1.18 -13.29 0.37
C GLU A 69 0.62 -12.36 1.45
N THR A 70 0.39 -12.90 2.65
CA THR A 70 0.09 -12.13 3.85
C THR A 70 1.26 -12.21 4.82
N PHE A 71 1.50 -11.13 5.55
CA PHE A 71 2.69 -10.99 6.38
C PHE A 71 2.30 -10.59 7.80
N VAL A 72 2.98 -11.16 8.79
CA VAL A 72 2.84 -10.74 10.18
C VAL A 72 3.84 -9.63 10.46
N GLY A 73 3.37 -8.49 10.96
CA GLY A 73 4.24 -7.38 11.33
C GLY A 73 5.25 -7.81 12.40
N GLN A 74 6.54 -7.59 12.13
CA GLN A 74 7.63 -8.01 13.03
C GLN A 74 8.11 -6.89 13.94
N SER A 75 7.63 -5.65 13.74
CA SER A 75 7.93 -4.49 14.59
C SER A 75 6.86 -3.40 14.43
N GLY A 76 6.96 -2.37 15.28
CA GLY A 76 6.13 -1.17 15.19
C GLY A 76 4.66 -1.39 15.56
N PRO A 77 3.79 -0.41 15.24
CA PRO A 77 2.37 -0.45 15.62
C PRO A 77 1.58 -1.65 15.10
N CYS A 78 2.00 -2.25 13.98
CA CYS A 78 1.37 -3.45 13.42
C CYS A 78 2.06 -4.76 13.87
N PHE A 79 2.88 -4.74 14.94
CA PHE A 79 3.54 -5.93 15.47
C PHE A 79 2.53 -7.04 15.83
N GLY A 80 2.77 -8.26 15.35
CA GLY A 80 1.90 -9.41 15.56
C GLY A 80 0.61 -9.41 14.73
N ILE A 81 0.30 -8.32 14.02
CA ILE A 81 -0.88 -8.21 13.16
C ILE A 81 -0.55 -8.82 11.79
N ARG A 82 -1.44 -9.69 11.29
CA ARG A 82 -1.37 -10.21 9.92
C ARG A 82 -1.96 -9.20 8.94
N SER A 83 -1.26 -8.91 7.86
CA SER A 83 -1.75 -8.06 6.78
C SER A 83 -2.96 -8.70 6.09
N THR A 84 -3.85 -7.85 5.57
CA THR A 84 -4.94 -8.27 4.71
C THR A 84 -4.49 -8.21 3.25
N ASN A 85 -4.50 -9.33 2.53
CA ASN A 85 -4.22 -9.31 1.10
C ASN A 85 -5.39 -8.61 0.37
N ILE A 86 -5.07 -7.66 -0.50
CA ILE A 86 -6.04 -6.93 -1.32
C ILE A 86 -6.53 -7.72 -2.56
N GLY A 87 -5.89 -8.87 -2.86
CA GLY A 87 -6.25 -9.77 -3.95
C GLY A 87 -5.89 -9.24 -5.35
N VAL A 88 -4.93 -8.32 -5.43
CA VAL A 88 -4.44 -7.75 -6.68
C VAL A 88 -2.93 -7.84 -6.68
N SER A 89 -2.35 -8.40 -7.74
CA SER A 89 -0.90 -8.43 -7.94
C SER A 89 -0.46 -7.43 -9.01
N GLU A 90 0.79 -6.97 -8.88
CA GLU A 90 1.51 -6.35 -9.99
C GLU A 90 2.59 -7.34 -10.45
N PRO A 91 2.42 -8.00 -11.61
CA PRO A 91 3.39 -8.94 -12.14
C PRO A 91 4.75 -8.28 -12.39
N PHE A 92 5.84 -9.05 -12.27
CA PHE A 92 7.20 -8.54 -12.45
C PHE A 92 7.49 -8.10 -13.90
N ASP A 93 6.83 -8.72 -14.87
CA ASP A 93 6.91 -8.45 -16.31
C ASP A 93 5.97 -7.32 -16.76
N MET A 94 5.22 -6.71 -15.84
CA MET A 94 4.33 -5.61 -16.15
C MET A 94 5.13 -4.36 -16.56
N SER A 95 4.74 -3.74 -17.67
CA SER A 95 5.41 -2.56 -18.20
C SER A 95 5.35 -1.38 -17.24
N ALA A 96 6.36 -0.52 -17.31
CA ALA A 96 6.37 0.74 -16.57
C ALA A 96 5.16 1.60 -16.98
N GLY A 97 4.55 2.27 -16.00
CA GLY A 97 3.32 3.04 -16.17
C GLY A 97 2.12 2.38 -15.48
N TYR A 98 2.11 1.06 -15.35
CA TYR A 98 1.03 0.38 -14.64
C TYR A 98 1.15 0.52 -13.12
N SER A 99 0.01 0.52 -12.43
CA SER A 99 -0.04 0.63 -10.97
C SER A 99 -1.26 -0.06 -10.37
N LEU A 100 -1.13 -0.44 -9.09
CA LEU A 100 -2.24 -0.88 -8.25
C LEU A 100 -3.07 0.34 -7.84
N GLN A 101 -4.36 0.34 -8.17
CA GLN A 101 -5.23 1.49 -7.95
C GLN A 101 -6.53 1.10 -7.26
N LEU A 102 -6.99 1.98 -6.37
CA LEU A 102 -8.34 1.96 -5.82
C LEU A 102 -9.24 2.82 -6.70
N HIS A 103 -10.39 2.28 -7.09
CA HIS A 103 -11.43 3.00 -7.81
C HIS A 103 -12.69 3.14 -6.97
N GLY A 104 -13.39 4.26 -7.15
CA GLY A 104 -14.64 4.54 -6.47
C GLY A 104 -14.90 6.03 -6.30
N THR A 105 -16.04 6.35 -5.73
CA THR A 105 -16.41 7.71 -5.34
C THR A 105 -16.98 7.72 -3.94
N GLY A 106 -16.51 8.61 -3.07
CA GLY A 106 -17.01 8.74 -1.70
C GLY A 106 -15.91 9.12 -0.72
N ARG A 107 -16.19 8.96 0.58
CA ARG A 107 -15.32 9.42 1.68
C ARG A 107 -14.72 8.29 2.51
N TYR A 108 -15.33 7.11 2.49
CA TYR A 108 -14.95 5.98 3.33
C TYR A 108 -14.21 4.92 2.52
N ARG A 109 -13.30 4.15 3.14
CA ARG A 109 -12.59 3.04 2.48
C ARG A 109 -13.54 2.05 1.79
N ALA A 110 -14.73 1.84 2.33
CA ALA A 110 -15.76 0.96 1.75
C ALA A 110 -16.33 1.49 0.42
N ASN A 111 -16.16 2.78 0.12
CA ASN A 111 -16.54 3.36 -1.18
C ASN A 111 -15.54 3.07 -2.29
N PHE A 112 -14.40 2.44 -1.97
CA PHE A 112 -13.34 2.15 -2.92
C PHE A 112 -13.07 0.65 -2.99
N THR A 113 -12.80 0.19 -4.19
CA THR A 113 -12.47 -1.20 -4.50
C THR A 113 -11.16 -1.26 -5.27
N TRP A 114 -10.31 -2.22 -4.95
CA TRP A 114 -9.09 -2.46 -5.71
C TRP A 114 -9.46 -2.97 -7.09
N TRP A 115 -8.83 -2.43 -8.12
CA TRP A 115 -9.02 -2.92 -9.48
C TRP A 115 -8.24 -4.22 -9.65
N ALA A 116 -8.91 -5.30 -10.10
CA ALA A 116 -8.34 -6.64 -10.17
C ALA A 116 -7.11 -6.77 -11.08
N THR A 117 -6.98 -5.87 -12.05
CA THR A 117 -5.83 -5.73 -12.95
C THR A 117 -5.19 -4.36 -12.76
N PRO A 118 -3.85 -4.27 -12.59
CA PRO A 118 -3.19 -2.97 -12.59
C PRO A 118 -3.51 -2.19 -13.88
N VAL A 119 -3.58 -0.88 -13.78
CA VAL A 119 -3.95 0.01 -14.90
C VAL A 119 -2.83 1.03 -15.17
N PRO A 120 -2.72 1.55 -16.41
CA PRO A 120 -1.72 2.57 -16.78
C PRO A 120 -1.82 3.89 -16.01
#